data_AF-A0A418AJ00-F1
#
_entry.id   AF-A0A418AJ00-F1
#
_cell.length_a   1.000
_cell.length_b   1.000
_cell.length_c   1.000
_cell.angle_alpha   90.00
_cell.angle_beta   90.00
_cell.angle_gamma   90.00
#
_symmetry.space_group_name_H-M   'P 1'
#
loop_
_entity.id
_entity.type
_entity.pdbx_description
1 polymer ?
#
loop_
_entity_poly.entity_id
_entity_poly.type
_entity_poly.pdbx_seq_one_letter_code
_entity_poly.pdbx_strand_id
1 'polypeptide(L)'
;MRDKFPNQWAVLADRGYRGIQEYVRGFTLVKRPPHRQLTVEQERANAKLSSDRVVIENFFGRLKTLWGLVSDKYTWKKDEYNIYFQTCVALTNVHVRFNPLRNVDCEGYNQHLNRLLSIGSKITARNLSSKAKYRENRLARIQAVLGLANSGYTSEDYDIGYEETDNIFD
;
A
#
# COMPACT_ATOMS: atom_id res chain seq x y z
N MET A 1 9.73 -20.27 -33.86
CA MET A 1 10.04 -20.89 -32.56
C MET A 1 9.36 -22.25 -32.52
N ARG A 2 10.06 -23.30 -32.07
CA ARG A 2 9.57 -24.69 -32.13
C ARG A 2 8.34 -24.84 -31.24
N ASP A 3 7.24 -25.27 -31.85
CA ASP A 3 5.98 -25.62 -31.19
C ASP A 3 6.16 -26.94 -30.44
N LYS A 4 6.88 -26.91 -29.32
CA LYS A 4 7.08 -28.10 -28.47
C LYS A 4 5.77 -28.52 -27.78
N PHE A 5 4.83 -27.58 -27.66
CA PHE A 5 3.52 -27.75 -27.02
C PHE A 5 2.42 -26.98 -27.78
N PRO A 6 2.10 -27.34 -29.03
CA PRO A 6 1.17 -26.58 -29.88
C PRO A 6 -0.26 -26.56 -29.33
N ASN A 7 -0.65 -27.64 -28.65
CA ASN A 7 -2.00 -27.82 -28.09
C ASN A 7 -2.15 -27.29 -26.66
N GLN A 8 -1.12 -26.63 -26.11
CA GLN A 8 -1.16 -26.06 -24.76
C GLN A 8 -1.40 -24.55 -24.78
N TRP A 9 -2.02 -24.06 -23.71
CA TRP A 9 -2.21 -22.64 -23.49
C TRP A 9 -0.87 -21.94 -23.33
N ALA A 10 -0.78 -20.74 -23.91
CA ALA A 10 0.37 -19.86 -23.75
C ALA A 10 0.48 -19.40 -22.28
N VAL A 11 1.64 -19.59 -21.67
CA VAL A 11 1.93 -19.14 -20.30
C VAL A 11 2.88 -17.96 -20.35
N LEU A 12 2.42 -16.75 -20.02
CA LEU A 12 3.29 -15.61 -19.83
C LEU A 12 3.89 -15.67 -18.42
N ALA A 13 5.21 -15.77 -18.31
CA ALA A 13 5.90 -15.98 -17.04
C ALA A 13 6.87 -14.85 -16.71
N ASP A 14 7.16 -14.68 -15.41
CA ASP A 14 8.16 -13.71 -14.96
C ASP A 14 9.59 -14.12 -15.39
N ARG A 15 10.52 -13.15 -15.37
CA ARG A 15 11.95 -13.34 -15.67
C ARG A 15 12.62 -14.41 -14.79
N GLY A 16 12.11 -14.67 -13.59
CA GLY A 16 12.62 -15.73 -12.72
C GLY A 16 12.41 -17.14 -13.26
N TYR A 17 11.42 -17.37 -14.13
CA TYR A 17 11.04 -18.69 -14.64
C TYR A 17 11.86 -19.09 -15.88
N ARG A 18 13.18 -19.08 -15.77
CA ARG A 18 14.08 -19.44 -16.88
C ARG A 18 13.92 -20.92 -17.23
N GLY A 19 13.77 -21.22 -18.53
CA GLY A 19 13.64 -22.60 -19.02
C GLY A 19 12.22 -23.15 -18.91
N ILE A 20 11.23 -22.34 -18.52
CA ILE A 20 9.83 -22.77 -18.45
C ILE A 20 9.31 -23.28 -19.81
N GLN A 21 9.90 -22.82 -20.92
CA GLN A 21 9.64 -23.28 -22.29
C GLN A 21 9.91 -24.78 -22.51
N GLU A 22 10.70 -25.40 -21.64
CA GLU A 22 10.98 -26.83 -21.73
C GLU A 22 9.82 -27.70 -21.24
N TYR A 23 8.99 -27.14 -20.37
CA TYR A 23 7.89 -27.84 -19.68
C TYR A 23 6.51 -27.42 -20.18
N VAL A 24 6.35 -26.16 -20.59
CA VAL A 24 5.08 -25.60 -21.07
C VAL A 24 5.31 -24.65 -22.25
N ARG A 25 4.22 -24.23 -22.91
CA ARG A 25 4.24 -23.17 -23.93
C ARG A 25 4.48 -21.78 -23.31
N GLY A 26 5.65 -21.58 -22.74
CA GLY A 26 6.02 -20.41 -21.95
C GLY A 26 6.57 -19.24 -22.76
N PHE A 27 6.21 -18.01 -22.39
CA PHE A 27 6.78 -16.78 -22.88
C PHE A 27 7.51 -16.07 -21.74
N THR A 28 8.82 -15.87 -21.90
CA THR A 28 9.64 -15.07 -20.99
C THR A 28 10.46 -14.09 -21.78
N LEU A 29 10.78 -12.94 -21.19
CA LEU A 29 11.65 -11.94 -21.79
C LEU A 29 13.02 -12.55 -22.14
N VAL A 30 13.51 -12.26 -23.34
CA VAL A 30 14.84 -12.67 -23.76
C VAL A 30 15.85 -11.80 -23.03
N LYS A 31 16.69 -12.41 -22.18
CA LYS A 31 17.74 -11.69 -21.46
C LYS A 31 18.85 -11.32 -22.44
N ARG A 32 19.40 -10.11 -22.27
CA ARG A 32 20.63 -9.71 -22.94
C ARG A 32 21.76 -10.71 -22.62
N PRO A 33 22.41 -11.31 -23.62
CA PRO A 33 23.54 -12.22 -23.39
C PRO A 33 24.75 -11.46 -22.82
N PRO A 34 25.65 -12.13 -22.09
CA PRO A 34 26.92 -11.53 -21.69
C PRO A 34 27.66 -11.00 -22.93
N HIS A 35 28.13 -9.75 -22.86
CA HIS A 35 28.93 -9.09 -23.91
C HIS A 35 28.26 -8.97 -25.29
N ARG A 36 26.95 -9.19 -25.43
CA ARG A 36 26.20 -8.97 -26.67
C ARG A 36 25.00 -8.07 -26.45
N GLN A 37 24.56 -7.38 -27.50
CA GLN A 37 23.31 -6.63 -27.49
C GLN A 37 22.16 -7.52 -28.00
N LEU A 38 20.94 -7.17 -27.62
CA LEU A 38 19.76 -7.76 -28.23
C LEU A 38 19.63 -7.21 -29.65
N THR A 39 19.08 -8.01 -30.58
CA THR A 39 18.73 -7.47 -31.89
C THR A 39 17.51 -6.54 -31.76
N VAL A 40 17.36 -5.61 -32.70
CA VAL A 40 16.20 -4.68 -32.73
C VAL A 40 14.86 -5.43 -32.70
N GLU A 41 14.79 -6.60 -33.35
CA GLU A 41 13.61 -7.46 -33.36
C GLU A 41 13.33 -8.07 -31.97
N GLN A 42 14.37 -8.52 -31.27
CA GLN A 42 14.27 -9.04 -29.91
C GLN A 42 13.86 -7.95 -28.92
N GLU A 43 14.34 -6.72 -29.10
CA GLU A 43 13.95 -5.58 -28.29
C GLU A 43 12.48 -5.22 -28.49
N ARG A 44 11.99 -5.18 -29.74
CA ARG A 44 10.56 -4.97 -30.03
C ARG A 44 9.68 -6.07 -29.44
N ALA A 45 10.08 -7.33 -29.58
CA ALA A 45 9.37 -8.46 -28.99
C ALA A 45 9.35 -8.38 -27.45
N ASN A 46 10.48 -8.03 -26.84
CA ASN A 46 10.58 -7.82 -25.40
C ASN A 46 9.74 -6.63 -24.93
N ALA A 47 9.67 -5.53 -25.68
CA ALA A 47 8.84 -4.38 -25.34
C ALA A 47 7.35 -4.76 -25.31
N LYS A 48 6.88 -5.50 -26.32
CA LYS A 48 5.51 -6.04 -26.36
C LYS A 48 5.24 -6.97 -25.17
N LEU A 49 6.12 -7.94 -24.94
CA LEU A 49 6.01 -8.87 -23.80
C LEU A 49 6.04 -8.14 -22.46
N SER A 50 6.85 -7.09 -22.32
CA SER A 50 6.92 -6.28 -21.11
C SER A 50 5.62 -5.52 -20.86
N SER A 51 4.98 -4.99 -21.91
CA SER A 51 3.67 -4.33 -21.81
C SER A 51 2.57 -5.31 -21.39
N ASP A 52 2.55 -6.52 -21.96
CA ASP A 52 1.58 -7.55 -21.58
C ASP A 52 1.80 -8.04 -20.15
N ARG A 53 3.07 -8.10 -19.70
CA ARG A 53 3.46 -8.54 -18.35
C ARG A 53 3.05 -7.59 -17.24
N VAL A 54 2.72 -6.33 -17.53
CA VAL A 54 2.27 -5.35 -16.50
C VAL A 54 1.11 -5.90 -15.65
N VAL A 55 0.21 -6.70 -16.24
CA VAL A 55 -0.91 -7.31 -15.49
C VAL A 55 -0.41 -8.29 -14.43
N ILE A 56 0.62 -9.07 -14.76
CA ILE A 56 1.24 -10.04 -13.85
C ILE A 56 1.95 -9.29 -12.73
N GLU A 57 2.68 -8.22 -13.05
CA GLU A 57 3.35 -7.37 -12.06
C GLU A 57 2.35 -6.72 -11.11
N ASN A 58 1.24 -6.19 -11.63
CA ASN A 58 0.17 -5.61 -10.83
C ASN A 58 -0.50 -6.66 -9.94
N PHE A 59 -0.69 -7.89 -10.43
CA PHE A 59 -1.24 -8.99 -9.64
C PHE A 59 -0.33 -9.34 -8.46
N PHE A 60 0.96 -9.59 -8.72
CA PHE A 60 1.91 -9.93 -7.67
C PHE A 60 2.18 -8.78 -6.71
N GLY A 61 2.20 -7.53 -7.21
CA GLY A 61 2.24 -6.33 -6.38
C GLY A 61 1.07 -6.29 -5.42
N ARG A 62 -0.16 -6.50 -5.93
CA ARG A 62 -1.36 -6.54 -5.09
C ARG A 62 -1.38 -7.71 -4.10
N LEU A 63 -0.97 -8.90 -4.53
CA LEU A 63 -0.82 -10.08 -3.67
C LEU A 63 0.13 -9.75 -2.50
N LYS A 64 1.28 -9.12 -2.79
CA LYS A 64 2.24 -8.71 -1.76
C LYS A 64 1.69 -7.62 -0.83
N THR A 65 1.01 -6.62 -1.37
CA THR A 65 0.48 -5.50 -0.57
C THR A 65 -0.69 -5.93 0.33
N LEU A 66 -1.62 -6.75 -0.17
CA LEU A 66 -2.80 -7.18 0.59
C LEU A 66 -2.46 -8.26 1.62
N TRP A 67 -1.53 -9.16 1.31
CA TRP A 67 -1.27 -10.36 2.10
C TRP A 67 0.15 -10.46 2.65
N GLY A 68 0.96 -9.38 2.57
CA GLY A 68 2.30 -9.32 3.16
C GLY A 68 2.31 -9.65 4.66
N LEU A 69 1.21 -9.38 5.38
CA LEU A 69 1.06 -9.78 6.79
C LEU A 69 1.09 -11.30 7.01
N VAL A 70 0.78 -12.11 5.99
CA VAL A 70 0.84 -13.58 6.07
C VAL A 70 2.29 -14.08 5.98
N SER A 71 3.18 -13.36 5.28
CA SER A 71 4.59 -13.76 5.20
C SER A 71 5.34 -13.59 6.52
N ASP A 72 4.92 -12.63 7.35
CA ASP A 72 5.60 -12.33 8.61
C ASP A 72 5.30 -13.38 9.70
N LYS A 73 4.11 -13.98 9.68
CA LYS A 73 3.65 -14.92 10.71
C LYS A 73 3.80 -16.41 10.35
N TYR A 74 3.79 -16.75 9.06
CA TYR A 74 3.82 -18.13 8.58
C TYR A 74 5.13 -18.45 7.86
N THR A 75 6.24 -18.28 8.56
CA THR A 75 7.49 -18.93 8.21
C THR A 75 7.50 -20.30 8.91
N TRP A 76 8.06 -21.34 8.28
CA TRP A 76 8.52 -22.60 8.93
C TRP A 76 7.80 -23.94 8.69
N LYS A 77 6.65 -24.03 7.99
CA LYS A 77 6.13 -25.34 7.54
C LYS A 77 5.70 -25.32 6.07
N LYS A 78 6.51 -25.98 5.22
CA LYS A 78 6.37 -26.00 3.75
C LYS A 78 5.01 -26.52 3.28
N ASP A 79 4.44 -27.49 3.99
CA ASP A 79 3.17 -28.13 3.62
C ASP A 79 1.96 -27.22 3.91
N GLU A 80 2.00 -26.48 5.01
CA GLU A 80 0.94 -25.52 5.37
C GLU A 80 1.03 -24.24 4.52
N TYR A 81 2.25 -23.83 4.14
CA TYR A 81 2.48 -22.63 3.33
C TYR A 81 1.73 -22.66 2.00
N ASN A 82 1.62 -23.83 1.36
CA ASN A 82 0.92 -23.95 0.07
C ASN A 82 -0.57 -23.61 0.19
N ILE A 83 -1.23 -24.04 1.28
CA ILE A 83 -2.65 -23.74 1.51
C ILE A 83 -2.84 -22.24 1.76
N TYR A 84 -1.98 -21.63 2.58
CA TYR A 84 -2.04 -20.19 2.84
C TYR A 84 -1.77 -19.38 1.58
N PHE A 85 -0.77 -19.77 0.79
CA PHE A 85 -0.45 -19.13 -0.48
C PHE A 85 -1.59 -19.26 -1.49
N GLN A 86 -2.16 -20.46 -1.65
CA GLN A 86 -3.32 -20.69 -2.51
C GLN A 86 -4.53 -19.86 -2.06
N THR A 87 -4.75 -19.74 -0.75
CA THR A 87 -5.81 -18.90 -0.19
C THR A 87 -5.57 -17.42 -0.52
N CYS A 88 -4.36 -16.91 -0.34
CA CYS A 88 -4.00 -15.53 -0.70
C CYS A 88 -4.20 -15.27 -2.20
N VAL A 89 -3.83 -16.23 -3.05
CA VAL A 89 -4.04 -16.15 -4.50
C VAL A 89 -5.54 -16.15 -4.84
N ALA A 90 -6.33 -17.05 -4.24
CA ALA A 90 -7.78 -17.10 -4.44
C ALA A 90 -8.47 -15.80 -4.01
N LEU A 91 -8.10 -15.26 -2.85
CA LEU A 91 -8.62 -13.97 -2.37
C LEU A 91 -8.20 -12.81 -3.27
N THR A 92 -6.98 -12.84 -3.81
CA THR A 92 -6.53 -11.85 -4.80
C THR A 92 -7.35 -11.95 -6.08
N ASN A 93 -7.65 -13.16 -6.57
CA ASN A 93 -8.50 -13.35 -7.74
C ASN A 93 -9.90 -12.75 -7.53
N VAL A 94 -10.49 -12.96 -6.35
CA VAL A 94 -11.76 -12.33 -5.98
C VAL A 94 -11.63 -10.81 -5.96
N HIS A 95 -10.58 -10.27 -5.33
CA HIS A 95 -10.33 -8.83 -5.30
C HIS A 95 -10.15 -8.24 -6.70
N VAL A 96 -9.52 -8.95 -7.63
CA VAL A 96 -9.34 -8.52 -9.03
C VAL A 96 -10.68 -8.43 -9.77
N ARG A 97 -11.67 -9.26 -9.44
CA ARG A 97 -13.02 -9.17 -10.01
C ARG A 97 -13.72 -7.86 -9.64
N PHE A 98 -13.43 -7.30 -8.47
CA PHE A 98 -14.00 -6.04 -8.00
C PHE A 98 -13.13 -4.82 -8.34
N ASN A 99 -11.83 -5.03 -8.50
CA ASN A 99 -10.86 -3.98 -8.78
C ASN A 99 -9.92 -4.46 -9.89
N PRO A 100 -10.15 -4.13 -11.16
CA PRO A 100 -9.30 -4.62 -12.23
C PRO A 100 -7.82 -4.22 -12.09
N LEU A 101 -6.95 -5.00 -12.74
CA LEU A 101 -5.48 -4.83 -12.67
C LEU A 101 -4.93 -3.87 -13.73
N ARG A 102 -5.75 -3.44 -14.68
CA ARG A 102 -5.40 -2.45 -15.70
C ARG A 102 -6.16 -1.16 -15.43
N ASN A 103 -5.53 -0.04 -15.79
CA ASN A 103 -5.98 1.35 -15.63
C ASN A 103 -7.40 1.66 -16.15
N VAL A 104 -8.02 0.76 -16.92
CA VAL A 104 -9.34 0.99 -17.52
C VAL A 104 -10.42 1.38 -16.49
N ASP A 105 -10.21 1.04 -15.20
CA ASP A 105 -11.03 1.55 -14.11
C ASP A 105 -10.24 2.47 -13.17
N CYS A 106 -9.94 3.69 -13.63
CA CYS A 106 -9.53 4.81 -12.77
C CYS A 106 -10.50 5.02 -11.58
N GLU A 107 -11.76 4.59 -11.72
CA GLU A 107 -12.81 4.79 -10.72
C GLU A 107 -12.55 4.08 -9.39
N GLY A 108 -12.04 2.85 -9.38
CA GLY A 108 -11.81 2.10 -8.12
C GLY A 108 -10.68 2.68 -7.27
N TYR A 109 -9.57 3.07 -7.92
CA TYR A 109 -8.47 3.77 -7.25
C TYR A 109 -8.92 5.14 -6.72
N ASN A 110 -9.69 5.89 -7.53
CA ASN A 110 -10.24 7.18 -7.12
C ASN A 110 -11.25 7.03 -5.96
N GLN A 111 -12.09 6.01 -5.95
CA GLN A 111 -13.00 5.74 -4.83
C GLN A 111 -12.25 5.43 -3.53
N HIS A 112 -11.17 4.65 -3.60
CA HIS A 112 -10.31 4.37 -2.44
C HIS A 112 -9.61 5.64 -1.93
N LEU A 113 -9.02 6.43 -2.84
CA LEU A 113 -8.41 7.73 -2.52
C LEU A 113 -9.41 8.69 -1.88
N ASN A 114 -10.60 8.84 -2.48
CA ASN A 114 -11.66 9.70 -1.96
C ASN A 114 -12.13 9.26 -0.57
N ARG A 115 -12.18 7.95 -0.31
CA ARG A 115 -12.48 7.41 1.02
C ARG A 115 -11.40 7.78 2.03
N LEU A 116 -10.12 7.66 1.69
CA LEU A 116 -9.01 8.05 2.57
C LEU A 116 -9.03 9.55 2.87
N LEU A 117 -9.25 10.39 1.86
CA LEU A 117 -9.41 11.83 2.03
C LEU A 117 -10.57 12.18 2.96
N SER A 118 -11.74 11.53 2.77
CA SER A 118 -12.90 11.70 3.65
C SER A 118 -12.63 11.32 5.11
N ILE A 119 -11.88 10.23 5.35
CA ILE A 119 -11.48 9.83 6.69
C ILE A 119 -10.55 10.89 7.31
N GLY A 120 -9.56 11.37 6.54
CA GLY A 120 -8.67 12.45 6.96
C GLY A 120 -9.43 13.71 7.37
N SER A 121 -10.36 14.18 6.53
CA SER A 121 -11.19 15.34 6.84
C SER A 121 -12.03 15.17 8.11
N LYS A 122 -12.60 13.97 8.33
CA LYS A 122 -13.36 13.66 9.56
C LYS A 122 -12.48 13.68 10.81
N ILE A 123 -11.24 13.21 10.71
CA ILE A 123 -10.27 13.25 11.82
C ILE A 123 -9.89 14.70 12.12
N THR A 124 -9.57 15.50 11.11
CA THR A 124 -9.22 16.91 11.27
C THR A 124 -10.36 17.70 11.89
N ALA A 125 -11.60 17.52 11.43
CA ALA A 125 -12.78 18.16 12.00
C ALA A 125 -13.00 17.76 13.46
N ARG A 126 -12.83 16.46 13.79
CA ARG A 126 -12.93 15.99 15.18
C ARG A 126 -11.86 16.66 16.06
N ASN A 127 -10.62 16.71 15.60
CA ASN A 127 -9.50 17.32 16.35
C ASN A 127 -9.72 18.82 16.58
N LEU A 128 -10.23 19.54 15.58
CA LEU A 128 -10.61 20.95 15.71
C LEU A 128 -11.70 21.15 16.77
N SER A 129 -12.73 20.30 16.75
CA SER A 129 -13.81 20.38 17.74
C SER A 129 -13.34 20.07 19.16
N SER A 130 -12.47 19.07 19.33
CA SER A 130 -11.83 18.76 20.62
C SER A 130 -10.98 19.92 21.12
N LYS A 131 -10.18 20.55 20.25
CA LYS A 131 -9.35 21.71 20.60
C LYS A 131 -10.20 22.92 21.00
N ALA A 132 -11.30 23.18 20.30
CA ALA A 132 -12.24 24.25 20.65
C ALA A 132 -12.85 24.03 22.04
N LYS A 133 -13.37 22.82 22.29
CA LYS A 133 -13.93 22.45 23.60
C LYS A 133 -12.89 22.53 24.72
N TYR A 134 -11.64 22.14 24.45
CA TYR A 134 -10.55 22.30 25.40
C TYR A 134 -10.29 23.77 25.75
N ARG A 135 -10.25 24.65 24.75
CA ARG A 135 -10.09 26.11 24.96
C ARG A 135 -11.22 26.67 25.81
N GLU A 136 -12.46 26.30 25.51
CA GLU A 136 -13.65 26.73 26.27
C GLU A 136 -13.59 26.24 27.73
N ASN A 137 -13.30 24.95 27.94
CA ASN A 137 -13.15 24.39 29.29
C ASN A 137 -11.96 25.00 30.06
N ARG A 138 -10.90 25.44 29.37
CA ARG A 138 -9.79 26.16 29.98
C ARG A 138 -10.21 27.57 30.39
N LEU A 139 -10.92 28.29 29.52
CA LEU A 139 -11.45 29.62 29.82
C LEU A 139 -12.41 29.58 31.01
N ALA A 140 -13.32 28.61 31.04
CA ALA A 140 -14.26 28.42 32.16
C ALA A 140 -13.52 28.13 33.49
N ARG A 141 -12.43 27.34 33.45
CA ARG A 141 -11.59 27.10 34.63
C ARG A 141 -10.88 28.36 35.10
N ILE A 142 -10.31 29.14 34.18
CA ILE A 142 -9.65 30.42 34.51
C ILE A 142 -10.67 31.41 35.09
N GLN A 143 -11.86 31.53 34.48
CA GLN A 143 -12.93 32.40 34.98
C GLN A 143 -13.46 31.95 36.35
N ALA A 144 -13.57 30.64 36.61
CA ALA A 144 -13.95 30.14 37.92
C ALA A 144 -12.91 30.49 39.00
N VAL A 145 -11.62 30.36 38.69
CA VAL A 145 -10.52 30.74 39.60
C VAL A 145 -10.50 32.25 39.85
N LEU A 146 -10.63 33.07 38.81
CA LEU A 146 -10.70 34.53 38.95
C LEU A 146 -11.98 34.99 39.67
N GLY A 147 -13.10 34.30 39.46
CA GLY A 147 -14.36 34.53 40.16
C GLY A 147 -14.28 34.18 41.65
N LEU A 148 -13.49 33.15 42.02
CA LEU A 148 -13.16 32.87 43.42
C LEU A 148 -12.22 33.92 44.01
N ALA A 149 -11.19 34.35 43.27
CA ALA A 149 -10.21 35.34 43.70
C ALA A 149 -10.85 36.72 44.00
N ASN A 150 -11.92 37.09 43.29
CA ASN A 150 -12.70 38.30 43.59
C ASN A 150 -13.49 38.22 44.92
N SER A 151 -13.60 37.06 45.57
CA SER A 151 -14.23 36.91 46.89
C SER A 151 -13.22 36.74 48.04
N GLY A 152 -11.93 36.72 47.74
CA GLY A 152 -10.89 36.49 48.74
C GLY A 152 -9.56 37.10 48.31
N TYR A 153 -9.37 38.38 48.62
CA TYR A 153 -8.02 38.93 48.75
C TYR A 153 -7.25 38.12 49.79
N THR A 154 -6.24 37.37 49.38
CA THR A 154 -4.96 37.26 50.09
C THR A 154 -3.86 36.87 49.10
N SER A 155 -2.83 37.72 49.09
CA SER A 155 -1.58 37.64 48.36
C SER A 155 -0.78 36.38 48.72
N GLU A 156 -0.06 35.82 47.74
CA GLU A 156 1.39 35.48 47.77
C GLU A 156 1.73 34.24 46.91
N ASP A 157 2.55 34.52 45.90
CA ASP A 157 3.68 33.76 45.37
C ASP A 157 3.52 32.28 45.02
N TYR A 158 3.33 32.01 43.72
CA TYR A 158 3.93 30.83 43.09
C TYR A 158 4.58 31.20 41.76
N ASP A 159 5.90 31.13 41.77
CA ASP A 159 6.83 31.20 40.66
C ASP A 159 6.49 30.10 39.63
N ILE A 160 6.07 30.51 38.42
CA ILE A 160 5.75 29.59 37.33
C ILE A 160 6.95 29.54 36.40
N GLY A 161 7.82 28.56 36.64
CA GLY A 161 8.84 28.16 35.68
C GLY A 161 8.22 27.36 34.54
N TYR A 162 8.10 27.98 33.36
CA TYR A 162 8.02 27.25 32.09
C TYR A 162 8.97 27.91 31.10
N GLU A 163 10.12 27.28 30.86
CA GLU A 163 10.88 27.54 29.65
C GLU A 163 10.16 26.89 28.46
N GLU A 164 9.69 27.74 27.56
CA GLU A 164 9.41 27.37 26.18
C GLU A 164 10.68 26.79 25.53
N THR A 165 10.56 25.70 24.78
CA THR A 165 11.29 25.58 23.52
C THR A 165 10.60 24.59 22.57
N ASP A 166 10.00 25.18 21.55
CA ASP A 166 10.24 24.92 20.13
C ASP A 166 9.96 23.54 19.52
N ASN A 167 8.87 23.57 18.73
CA ASN A 167 8.68 22.96 17.42
C ASN A 167 9.92 22.29 16.81
N ILE A 168 9.77 21.02 16.42
CA ILE A 168 10.71 20.43 15.46
C ILE A 168 10.04 19.38 14.57
N PHE A 169 10.17 19.63 13.27
CA PHE A 169 9.80 18.83 12.07
C PHE A 169 8.31 18.86 11.65
N ASP A 170 7.88 19.42 10.51
CA ASP A 170 8.48 19.65 9.18
C ASP A 170 9.21 18.44 8.55
#